data_AF-A0A497EB88-F1
#
_entry.id   AF-A0A497EB88-F1
#
_cell.length_a   1.000
_cell.length_b   1.000
_cell.length_c   1.000
_cell.angle_alpha   90.00
_cell.angle_beta   90.00
_cell.angle_gamma   90.00
#
_symmetry.space_group_name_H-M   'P 1'
#
loop_
_entity.id
_entity.type
_entity.pdbx_description
1 polymer ?
#
loop_
_entity_poly.entity_id
_entity_poly.type
_entity_poly.pdbx_seq_one_letter_code
_entity_poly.pdbx_strand_id
1 'polypeptide(L)'
;MVRLAADLGVDVLQLKQADVSRGEAGSGFALFHHRDDKQLHQLRRAVRRARRLGEKLGIEVTQPRFQPEETPVCGQDPRTALFVRYDGVVAPCINLAVAGPSSFLGEPVEFPAVHYGRLPEDSLDEIWDSDLCLFYRETFEERERAHDKALAGEDFPPNLLAMQEAFNRVIAAMPQAPEGCRTCHYLYGL
;
A
#
# COMPACT_ATOMS: atom_id res chain seq x y z
N MET A 1 19.96 -15.50 -1.75
CA MET A 1 18.58 -15.37 -1.28
C MET A 1 17.64 -16.36 -1.96
N VAL A 2 17.34 -16.25 -3.26
CA VAL A 2 16.43 -17.21 -3.95
C VAL A 2 16.86 -18.68 -3.79
N ARG A 3 18.14 -19.00 -4.02
CA ARG A 3 18.66 -20.37 -3.82
C ARG A 3 18.49 -20.84 -2.37
N LEU A 4 18.93 -20.00 -1.43
CA LEU A 4 18.77 -20.28 0.00
C LEU A 4 17.31 -20.51 0.39
N ALA A 5 16.37 -19.72 -0.12
CA ALA A 5 14.94 -19.90 0.13
C ALA A 5 14.45 -21.26 -0.39
N ALA A 6 14.85 -21.63 -1.62
CA ALA A 6 14.54 -22.94 -2.18
C ALA A 6 15.17 -24.09 -1.38
N ASP A 7 16.43 -23.95 -0.97
CA ASP A 7 17.14 -24.95 -0.15
C ASP A 7 16.48 -25.14 1.22
N LEU A 8 15.84 -24.08 1.74
CA LEU A 8 15.06 -24.11 2.99
C LEU A 8 13.60 -24.57 2.80
N GLY A 9 13.17 -24.86 1.57
CA GLY A 9 11.81 -25.33 1.28
C GLY A 9 10.74 -24.23 1.36
N VAL A 10 11.10 -22.97 1.12
CA VAL A 10 10.14 -21.85 1.12
C VAL A 10 9.31 -21.84 -0.17
N ASP A 11 7.99 -21.72 -0.06
CA ASP A 11 7.10 -21.62 -1.23
C ASP A 11 7.13 -20.23 -1.90
N VAL A 12 7.19 -19.16 -1.10
CA VAL A 12 7.10 -17.76 -1.56
C VAL A 12 8.19 -16.89 -0.94
N LEU A 13 8.97 -16.21 -1.80
CA LEU A 13 9.93 -15.18 -1.41
C LEU A 13 9.37 -13.79 -1.73
N GLN A 14 8.90 -13.10 -0.69
CA GLN A 14 8.46 -11.70 -0.77
C GLN A 14 9.64 -10.73 -0.65
N LEU A 15 9.89 -9.93 -1.68
CA LEU A 15 10.87 -8.85 -1.63
C LEU A 15 10.23 -7.61 -0.98
N LYS A 16 10.73 -7.20 0.19
CA LYS A 16 10.26 -6.00 0.90
C LYS A 16 10.97 -4.75 0.41
N GLN A 17 10.25 -3.63 0.32
CA GLN A 17 10.77 -2.38 -0.28
C GLN A 17 11.23 -1.32 0.72
N ALA A 18 11.29 -1.63 2.01
CA ALA A 18 11.54 -0.65 3.07
C ALA A 18 10.56 0.54 3.01
N ASP A 19 9.30 0.21 2.76
CA ASP A 19 8.09 1.04 2.65
C ASP A 19 7.69 1.76 3.96
N VAL A 20 8.27 1.34 5.09
CA VAL A 20 8.07 1.97 6.40
C VAL A 20 9.42 2.32 7.01
N SER A 21 9.89 3.54 6.73
CA SER A 21 11.04 4.16 7.41
C SER A 21 10.53 5.26 8.36
N ARG A 22 10.77 5.10 9.66
CA ARG A 22 10.45 6.11 10.68
C ARG A 22 11.77 6.74 11.17
N GLY A 23 11.88 8.06 11.05
CA GLY A 23 13.12 8.79 11.36
C GLY A 23 14.25 8.49 10.37
N GLU A 24 15.50 8.59 10.82
CA GLU A 24 16.70 8.38 9.97
C GLU A 24 16.97 6.91 9.66
N ALA A 25 16.44 5.98 10.47
CA ALA A 25 16.62 4.55 10.28
C ALA A 25 15.83 4.06 9.05
N GLY A 26 16.55 3.57 8.03
CA GLY A 26 15.95 3.05 6.80
C GLY A 26 15.95 4.06 5.63
N SER A 27 16.38 5.30 5.85
CA SER A 27 16.55 6.28 4.77
C SER A 27 17.55 5.76 3.72
N GLY A 28 17.19 5.84 2.44
CA GLY A 28 18.01 5.38 1.32
C GLY A 28 17.96 3.88 1.00
N PHE A 29 17.19 3.08 1.75
CA PHE A 29 16.97 1.66 1.45
C PHE A 29 15.67 1.39 0.66
N ALA A 30 14.89 2.43 0.40
CA ALA A 30 13.66 2.35 -0.38
C ALA A 30 13.94 1.77 -1.77
N LEU A 31 13.19 0.74 -2.15
CA LEU A 31 13.31 0.09 -3.45
C LEU A 31 12.37 0.68 -4.51
N PHE A 32 11.56 1.67 -4.15
CA PHE A 32 10.70 2.43 -5.06
C PHE A 32 11.34 3.78 -5.41
N HIS A 33 11.00 4.30 -6.59
CA HIS A 33 11.53 5.58 -7.05
C HIS A 33 10.45 6.38 -7.77
N HIS A 34 10.36 7.67 -7.49
CA HIS A 34 9.38 8.56 -8.13
C HIS A 34 9.77 8.93 -9.58
N ARG A 35 11.02 8.62 -10.00
CA ARG A 35 11.54 8.85 -11.35
C ARG A 35 12.02 7.53 -11.96
N ASP A 36 11.75 7.32 -13.25
CA ASP A 36 12.35 6.22 -14.00
C ASP A 36 13.81 6.58 -14.32
N ASP A 37 14.73 6.02 -13.55
CA ASP A 37 16.15 6.30 -13.66
C ASP A 37 16.98 5.02 -13.83
N LYS A 38 18.30 5.20 -13.97
CA LYS A 38 19.24 4.09 -14.14
C LYS A 38 19.20 3.10 -12.97
N GLN A 39 18.94 3.57 -11.74
CA GLN A 39 18.87 2.71 -10.56
C GLN A 39 17.61 1.84 -10.62
N LEU A 40 16.46 2.43 -10.95
CA LEU A 40 15.20 1.71 -11.12
C LEU A 40 15.30 0.62 -12.21
N HIS A 41 15.96 0.92 -13.33
CA HIS A 41 16.21 -0.08 -14.38
C HIS A 41 17.10 -1.24 -13.91
N GLN A 42 18.14 -0.96 -13.13
CA GLN A 42 19.01 -1.99 -12.56
C GLN A 42 18.25 -2.88 -11.59
N LEU A 43 17.41 -2.29 -10.74
CA LEU A 43 16.58 -3.00 -9.78
C LEU A 43 15.53 -3.87 -10.47
N ARG A 44 14.81 -3.34 -11.47
CA ARG A 44 13.90 -4.11 -12.35
C ARG A 44 14.60 -5.29 -13.01
N ARG A 45 15.88 -5.14 -13.42
CA ARG A 45 16.67 -6.24 -13.98
C ARG A 45 17.06 -7.27 -12.92
N ALA A 46 17.42 -6.85 -11.72
CA ALA A 46 17.74 -7.75 -10.61
C ALA A 46 16.53 -8.61 -10.22
N VAL A 47 15.36 -7.99 -10.07
CA VAL A 47 14.12 -8.70 -9.72
C VAL A 47 13.67 -9.65 -10.83
N ARG A 48 13.75 -9.25 -12.10
CA ARG A 48 13.47 -10.17 -13.22
C ARG A 48 14.36 -11.41 -13.19
N ARG A 49 15.64 -11.26 -12.81
CA ARG A 49 16.54 -12.41 -12.62
C ARG A 49 16.14 -13.27 -11.43
N ALA A 50 15.73 -12.65 -10.32
CA ALA A 50 15.25 -13.37 -9.14
C ALA A 50 14.00 -14.20 -9.46
N ARG A 51 12.99 -13.62 -10.13
CA ARG A 51 11.77 -14.31 -10.58
C ARG A 51 12.05 -15.51 -11.47
N ARG A 52 12.88 -15.33 -12.51
CA ARG A 52 13.29 -16.43 -13.40
C ARG A 52 14.03 -17.55 -12.66
N LEU A 53 14.75 -17.22 -11.60
CA LEU A 53 15.43 -18.22 -10.78
C LEU A 53 14.44 -18.93 -9.84
N GLY A 54 13.49 -18.20 -9.28
CA GLY A 54 12.43 -18.78 -8.45
C GLY A 54 11.59 -19.78 -9.24
N GLU A 55 11.13 -19.39 -10.43
CA GLU A 55 10.39 -20.26 -11.35
C GLU A 55 11.13 -21.58 -11.64
N LYS A 56 12.44 -21.51 -11.88
CA LYS A 56 13.29 -22.69 -12.10
C LYS A 56 13.44 -23.59 -10.87
N LEU A 57 13.28 -23.02 -9.67
CA LEU A 57 13.44 -23.71 -8.40
C LEU A 57 12.09 -24.06 -7.75
N GLY A 58 10.96 -23.78 -8.43
CA GLY A 58 9.63 -24.05 -7.90
C GLY A 58 9.19 -23.11 -6.77
N ILE A 59 9.79 -21.92 -6.65
CA ILE A 59 9.41 -20.93 -5.63
C ILE A 59 8.88 -19.65 -6.27
N GLU A 60 7.80 -19.11 -5.72
CA GLU A 60 7.24 -17.83 -6.16
C GLU A 60 8.09 -16.67 -5.65
N VAL A 61 8.35 -15.66 -6.50
CA VAL A 61 9.06 -14.44 -6.10
C VAL A 61 8.18 -13.23 -6.34
N THR A 62 7.60 -12.73 -5.25
CA THR A 62 6.67 -11.60 -5.23
C THR A 62 7.39 -10.31 -4.83
N GLN A 63 6.85 -9.18 -5.29
CA GLN A 63 7.33 -7.86 -4.87
C GLN A 63 6.22 -6.81 -4.99
N PRO A 64 6.28 -5.73 -4.20
CA PRO A 64 5.46 -4.53 -4.42
C PRO A 64 5.83 -3.81 -5.72
N ARG A 65 5.04 -2.80 -6.09
CA ARG A 65 5.26 -1.98 -7.30
C ARG A 65 6.49 -1.10 -7.11
N PHE A 66 7.16 -0.75 -8.21
CA PHE A 66 8.32 0.15 -8.17
C PHE A 66 7.95 1.63 -8.25
N GLN A 67 6.78 1.90 -8.80
CA GLN A 67 6.25 3.23 -9.05
C GLN A 67 4.91 3.33 -8.34
N PRO A 68 4.66 4.46 -7.65
CA PRO A 68 3.41 4.67 -6.94
C PRO A 68 2.25 4.78 -7.93
N GLU A 69 1.18 4.03 -7.69
CA GLU A 69 -0.08 4.15 -8.40
C GLU A 69 -1.20 4.03 -7.38
N GLU A 70 -2.04 5.06 -7.28
CA GLU A 70 -3.10 5.09 -6.27
C GLU A 70 -4.09 3.94 -6.48
N THR A 71 -4.34 3.19 -5.42
CA THR A 71 -5.30 2.08 -5.40
C THR A 71 -6.61 2.52 -4.75
N PRO A 72 -7.75 1.91 -5.10
CA PRO A 72 -9.03 2.22 -4.46
C PRO A 72 -8.96 1.97 -2.94
N VAL A 73 -8.34 0.86 -2.54
CA VAL A 73 -8.16 0.44 -1.14
C VAL A 73 -6.77 -0.19 -1.00
N CYS A 74 -6.07 0.13 0.10
CA CYS A 74 -4.75 -0.43 0.37
C CYS A 74 -4.83 -1.86 0.93
N GLY A 75 -3.72 -2.59 0.95
CA GLY A 75 -3.67 -3.98 1.43
C GLY A 75 -3.96 -4.19 2.92
N GLN A 76 -4.05 -3.12 3.73
CA GLN A 76 -4.50 -3.23 5.13
C GLN A 76 -6.03 -3.19 5.26
N ASP A 77 -6.73 -2.76 4.20
CA ASP A 77 -8.19 -2.68 4.05
C ASP A 77 -8.98 -2.28 5.32
N PRO A 78 -9.16 -0.97 5.57
CA PRO A 78 -9.88 -0.49 6.74
C PRO A 78 -11.40 -0.75 6.69
N ARG A 79 -11.92 -1.34 5.62
CA ARG A 79 -13.35 -1.70 5.50
C ARG A 79 -13.68 -2.95 6.31
N THR A 80 -12.71 -3.85 6.41
CA THR A 80 -12.89 -5.21 6.94
C THR A 80 -11.94 -5.54 8.08
N ALA A 81 -10.99 -4.65 8.38
CA ALA A 81 -9.99 -4.86 9.41
C ALA A 81 -9.79 -3.61 10.30
N LEU A 82 -9.22 -3.86 11.48
CA LEU A 82 -8.80 -2.87 12.45
C LEU A 82 -7.43 -3.26 13.00
N PHE A 83 -6.67 -2.26 13.45
CA PHE A 83 -5.39 -2.44 14.11
C PHE A 83 -5.52 -2.13 15.60
N VAL A 84 -5.08 -3.06 16.45
CA VAL A 84 -4.99 -2.85 17.90
C VAL A 84 -3.53 -2.67 18.28
N ARG A 85 -3.19 -1.48 18.79
CA ARG A 85 -1.86 -1.16 19.29
C ARG A 85 -1.63 -1.85 20.63
N TYR A 86 -0.36 -2.03 21.01
CA TYR A 86 0.03 -2.74 22.24
C TYR A 86 -0.61 -2.19 23.53
N ASP A 87 -1.03 -0.92 23.55
CA ASP A 87 -1.67 -0.25 24.68
C ASP A 87 -3.20 -0.29 24.60
N GLY A 88 -3.78 -1.02 23.64
CA GLY A 88 -5.23 -1.17 23.48
C GLY A 88 -5.89 -0.16 22.55
N VAL A 89 -5.17 0.88 22.07
CA VAL A 89 -5.72 1.82 21.09
C VAL A 89 -6.10 1.09 19.80
N VAL A 90 -7.33 1.29 19.34
CA VAL A 90 -7.83 0.75 18.08
C VAL A 90 -7.81 1.84 17.01
N ALA A 91 -7.36 1.49 15.81
CA ALA A 91 -7.15 2.40 14.70
C ALA A 91 -7.45 1.71 13.36
N PRO A 92 -7.62 2.45 12.25
CA PRO A 92 -7.80 1.87 10.92
C PRO A 92 -6.64 0.97 10.50
N CYS A 93 -5.42 1.35 10.92
CA CYS A 93 -4.19 0.78 10.37
C CYS A 93 -3.01 1.15 11.27
N ILE A 94 -1.89 0.43 11.15
CA ILE A 94 -0.71 0.66 11.98
C ILE A 94 -0.12 2.08 11.82
N ASN A 95 -0.12 2.62 10.59
CA ASN A 95 0.48 3.92 10.32
C ASN A 95 -0.26 5.07 10.99
N LEU A 96 -1.60 4.97 11.04
CA LEU A 96 -2.47 5.96 11.67
C LEU A 96 -2.57 5.75 13.20
N ALA A 97 -2.33 4.53 13.68
CA ALA A 97 -2.22 4.24 15.11
C ALA A 97 -0.97 4.87 15.73
N VAL A 98 0.16 4.81 15.02
CA VAL A 98 1.46 5.32 15.50
C VAL A 98 1.61 6.82 15.25
N ALA A 99 1.10 7.32 14.10
CA ALA A 99 1.18 8.73 13.70
C ALA A 99 2.63 9.27 13.65
N GLY A 100 2.79 10.59 13.56
CA GLY A 100 4.07 11.26 13.75
C GLY A 100 4.90 11.45 12.48
N PRO A 101 6.17 11.91 12.62
CA PRO A 101 7.04 12.19 11.49
C PRO A 101 7.30 10.95 10.62
N SER A 102 7.26 11.16 9.31
CA SER A 102 7.55 10.15 8.29
C SER A 102 8.09 10.82 7.03
N SER A 103 8.23 10.04 5.95
CA SER A 103 8.40 10.58 4.60
C SER A 103 7.42 9.94 3.64
N PHE A 104 7.10 10.63 2.56
CA PHE A 104 6.36 10.12 1.42
C PHE A 104 7.11 10.50 0.14
N LEU A 105 7.53 9.48 -0.62
CA LEU A 105 8.33 9.65 -1.84
C LEU A 105 9.59 10.53 -1.66
N GLY A 106 10.18 10.51 -0.46
CA GLY A 106 11.38 11.28 -0.10
C GLY A 106 11.09 12.63 0.56
N GLU A 107 9.84 13.11 0.51
CA GLU A 107 9.45 14.37 1.15
C GLU A 107 9.00 14.12 2.60
N PRO A 108 9.41 14.96 3.56
CA PRO A 108 8.96 14.82 4.95
C PRO A 108 7.46 15.08 5.06
N VAL A 109 6.76 14.23 5.81
CA VAL A 109 5.32 14.37 6.09
C VAL A 109 5.03 14.08 7.55
N GLU A 110 4.00 14.71 8.09
CA GLU A 110 3.47 14.42 9.42
C GLU A 110 2.24 13.53 9.27
N PHE A 111 2.31 12.29 9.77
CA PHE A 111 1.15 11.39 9.74
C PHE A 111 0.17 11.76 10.87
N PRO A 112 -1.13 11.91 10.56
CA PRO A 112 -2.13 12.16 11.58
C PRO A 112 -2.33 10.95 12.48
N ALA A 113 -2.70 11.20 13.73
CA ALA A 113 -3.19 10.18 14.65
C ALA A 113 -4.69 9.97 14.45
N VAL A 114 -5.10 8.71 14.23
CA VAL A 114 -6.50 8.32 14.07
C VAL A 114 -6.77 7.13 14.97
N HIS A 115 -7.61 7.35 15.99
CA HIS A 115 -7.97 6.34 16.99
C HIS A 115 -9.49 6.24 17.06
N TYR A 116 -10.03 5.03 16.88
CA TYR A 116 -11.45 4.75 16.94
C TYR A 116 -11.96 4.59 18.39
N GLY A 117 -11.07 4.15 19.29
CA GLY A 117 -11.38 3.88 20.68
C GLY A 117 -10.25 3.06 21.33
N ARG A 118 -10.53 2.46 22.48
CA ARG A 118 -9.52 1.73 23.26
C ARG A 118 -10.08 0.47 23.92
N LEU A 119 -9.40 -0.64 23.74
CA LEU A 119 -9.69 -1.88 24.45
C LEU A 119 -8.91 -1.93 25.78
N PRO A 120 -9.50 -2.47 26.86
CA PRO A 120 -10.87 -3.00 26.97
C PRO A 120 -11.90 -1.96 27.45
N GLU A 121 -11.60 -0.65 27.32
CA GLU A 121 -12.45 0.44 27.83
C GLU A 121 -13.77 0.53 27.06
N ASP A 122 -13.68 0.48 25.73
CA ASP A 122 -14.81 0.36 24.82
C ASP A 122 -14.94 -1.09 24.34
N SER A 123 -16.15 -1.55 24.02
CA SER A 123 -16.34 -2.83 23.35
C SER A 123 -15.95 -2.75 21.87
N LEU A 124 -15.64 -3.90 21.27
CA LEU A 124 -15.29 -3.95 19.85
C LEU A 124 -16.45 -3.48 18.96
N ASP A 125 -17.69 -3.79 19.32
CA ASP A 125 -18.89 -3.38 18.59
C ASP A 125 -19.06 -1.86 18.63
N GLU A 126 -18.89 -1.24 19.82
CA GLU A 126 -18.94 0.23 19.97
C GLU A 126 -17.86 0.93 19.14
N ILE A 127 -16.64 0.39 19.13
CA ILE A 127 -15.53 0.92 18.32
C ILE A 127 -15.84 0.79 16.83
N TRP A 128 -16.37 -0.36 16.40
CA TRP A 128 -16.65 -0.68 15.00
C TRP A 128 -17.78 0.16 14.40
N ASP A 129 -18.75 0.54 15.25
CA ASP A 129 -19.89 1.39 14.89
C ASP A 129 -19.65 2.89 15.19
N SER A 130 -18.44 3.26 15.62
CA SER A 130 -18.07 4.66 15.84
C SER A 130 -18.06 5.47 14.53
N ASP A 131 -18.42 6.75 14.59
CA ASP A 131 -18.46 7.65 13.44
C ASP A 131 -17.15 7.65 12.65
N LEU A 132 -16.01 7.61 13.34
CA LEU A 132 -14.70 7.64 12.71
C LEU A 132 -14.35 6.29 12.04
N CYS A 133 -14.79 5.17 12.60
CA CYS A 133 -14.64 3.87 11.95
C CYS A 133 -15.52 3.80 10.69
N LEU A 134 -16.79 4.18 10.80
CA LEU A 134 -17.73 4.26 9.69
C LEU A 134 -17.22 5.18 8.57
N PHE A 135 -16.71 6.37 8.91
CA PHE A 135 -16.12 7.29 7.92
C PHE A 135 -15.05 6.62 7.05
N TYR A 136 -14.12 5.88 7.65
CA TYR A 136 -13.07 5.18 6.89
C TYR A 136 -13.66 4.06 6.03
N ARG A 137 -14.53 3.23 6.62
CA ARG A 137 -15.14 2.09 5.92
C ARG A 137 -15.94 2.58 4.70
N GLU A 138 -16.84 3.54 4.90
CA GLU A 138 -17.68 4.11 3.85
C GLU A 138 -16.86 4.83 2.78
N THR A 139 -15.84 5.60 3.15
CA THR A 139 -14.97 6.31 2.19
C THR A 139 -14.27 5.30 1.27
N PHE A 140 -13.73 4.21 1.81
CA PHE A 140 -13.04 3.21 1.00
C PHE A 140 -14.01 2.33 0.19
N GLU A 141 -15.22 2.08 0.70
CA GLU A 141 -16.31 1.47 -0.09
C GLU A 141 -16.75 2.35 -1.27
N GLU A 142 -16.85 3.65 -1.08
CA GLU A 142 -17.17 4.59 -2.17
C GLU A 142 -16.03 4.65 -3.19
N ARG A 143 -14.78 4.69 -2.73
CA ARG A 143 -13.60 4.66 -3.61
C ARG A 143 -13.54 3.41 -4.49
N GLU A 144 -13.74 2.22 -3.93
CA GLU A 144 -13.78 0.99 -4.71
C GLU A 144 -14.94 1.01 -5.72
N ARG A 145 -16.15 1.40 -5.29
CA ARG A 145 -17.30 1.49 -6.20
C ARG A 145 -17.06 2.48 -7.34
N ALA A 146 -16.48 3.65 -7.06
CA ALA A 146 -16.17 4.66 -8.07
C ALA A 146 -15.11 4.16 -9.06
N HIS A 147 -14.05 3.53 -8.54
CA HIS A 147 -13.00 2.91 -9.33
C HIS A 147 -13.56 1.83 -10.27
N ASP A 148 -14.32 0.87 -9.74
CA ASP A 148 -14.84 -0.25 -10.51
C ASP A 148 -15.87 0.19 -11.56
N LYS A 149 -16.69 1.18 -11.21
CA LYS A 149 -17.62 1.79 -12.18
C LYS A 149 -16.88 2.50 -13.31
N ALA A 150 -15.83 3.25 -13.00
CA ALA A 150 -15.02 3.93 -14.01
C ALA A 150 -14.30 2.89 -14.88
N LEU A 151 -13.71 1.86 -14.28
CA LEU A 151 -13.02 0.78 -14.96
C LEU A 151 -13.95 0.03 -15.93
N ALA A 152 -15.17 -0.30 -15.50
CA ALA A 152 -16.16 -0.99 -16.33
C ALA A 152 -16.71 -0.11 -17.46
N GLY A 153 -16.68 1.21 -17.31
CA GLY A 153 -17.14 2.17 -18.32
C GLY A 153 -16.06 2.61 -19.32
N GLU A 154 -14.81 2.24 -19.10
CA GLU A 154 -13.68 2.69 -19.90
C GLU A 154 -13.44 1.76 -21.11
N ASP A 155 -13.26 2.36 -22.29
CA ASP A 155 -12.86 1.63 -23.50
C ASP A 155 -11.34 1.65 -23.60
N PHE A 156 -10.70 0.51 -23.31
CA PHE A 156 -9.24 0.41 -23.24
C PHE A 156 -8.61 0.34 -24.64
N PRO A 157 -7.88 1.38 -25.06
CA PRO A 157 -7.29 1.42 -26.39
C PRO A 157 -6.06 0.49 -26.47
N PRO A 158 -5.70 0.01 -27.67
CA PRO A 158 -4.60 -0.94 -27.85
C PRO A 158 -3.20 -0.30 -27.74
N ASN A 159 -3.11 1.03 -27.65
CA ASN A 159 -1.83 1.74 -27.55
C ASN A 159 -1.50 2.10 -26.10
N LEU A 160 -0.24 1.93 -25.72
CA LEU A 160 0.20 2.07 -24.33
C LEU A 160 -0.04 3.46 -23.73
N LEU A 161 0.12 4.52 -24.54
CA LEU A 161 -0.05 5.89 -24.04
C LEU A 161 -1.52 6.18 -23.71
N ALA A 162 -2.44 5.90 -24.63
CA ALA A 162 -3.85 6.10 -24.40
C ALA A 162 -4.41 5.12 -23.36
N MET A 163 -3.81 3.93 -23.22
CA MET A 163 -4.14 3.00 -22.14
C MET A 163 -3.75 3.58 -20.78
N GLN A 164 -2.58 4.21 -20.68
CA GLN A 164 -2.17 4.92 -19.46
C GLN A 164 -3.10 6.09 -19.13
N GLU A 165 -3.52 6.86 -20.14
CA GLU A 165 -4.48 7.95 -19.96
C GLU A 165 -5.86 7.44 -19.49
N ALA A 166 -6.30 6.29 -20.00
CA ALA A 166 -7.51 5.62 -19.56
C ALA A 166 -7.42 5.21 -18.07
N PHE A 167 -6.32 4.59 -17.65
CA PHE A 167 -6.09 4.29 -16.24
C PHE A 167 -6.06 5.54 -15.36
N ASN A 168 -5.43 6.63 -15.83
CA ASN A 168 -5.41 7.89 -15.09
C ASN A 168 -6.82 8.47 -14.90
N ARG A 169 -7.73 8.31 -15.88
CA ARG A 169 -9.14 8.72 -15.74
C ARG A 169 -9.87 7.88 -14.69
N VAL A 170 -9.64 6.57 -14.68
CA VAL A 170 -10.21 5.65 -13.68
C VAL A 170 -9.77 6.06 -12.27
N ILE A 171 -8.47 6.35 -12.09
CA ILE A 171 -7.93 6.80 -10.80
C ILE A 171 -8.54 8.14 -10.39
N ALA A 172 -8.64 9.08 -11.33
CA ALA A 172 -9.20 10.41 -11.06
C ALA A 172 -10.70 10.41 -10.73
N ALA A 173 -11.43 9.33 -11.04
CA ALA A 173 -12.84 9.18 -10.71
C ALA A 173 -13.08 8.84 -9.23
N MET A 174 -12.05 8.39 -8.52
CA MET A 174 -12.18 8.02 -7.10
C MET A 174 -12.32 9.28 -6.23
N PRO A 175 -13.21 9.28 -5.21
CA PRO A 175 -13.19 10.26 -4.14
C PRO A 175 -11.81 10.33 -3.49
N GLN A 176 -11.47 11.48 -2.92
CA GLN A 176 -10.17 11.66 -2.26
C GLN A 176 -10.04 10.71 -1.05
N ALA A 177 -8.85 10.12 -0.87
CA ALA A 177 -8.57 9.27 0.28
C ALA A 177 -8.53 10.09 1.60
N PRO A 178 -8.81 9.46 2.76
CA PRO A 178 -8.70 10.10 4.07
C PRO A 178 -7.33 10.75 4.32
N GLU A 179 -7.33 11.75 5.21
CA GLU A 179 -6.11 12.42 5.65
C GLU A 179 -5.13 11.41 6.27
N GLY A 180 -3.86 11.45 5.84
CA GLY A 180 -2.84 10.44 6.17
C GLY A 180 -2.76 9.29 5.16
N CYS A 181 -3.87 8.84 4.56
CA CYS A 181 -3.83 7.83 3.51
C CYS A 181 -3.24 8.39 2.19
N ARG A 182 -3.49 9.67 1.91
CA ARG A 182 -2.97 10.40 0.73
C ARG A 182 -1.45 10.46 0.63
N THR A 183 -0.74 10.23 1.73
CA THR A 183 0.72 10.25 1.82
C THR A 183 1.27 8.93 2.36
N CYS A 184 0.50 7.84 2.21
CA CYS A 184 0.85 6.50 2.67
C CYS A 184 1.24 5.60 1.50
N HIS A 185 2.47 5.07 1.51
CA HIS A 185 3.00 4.16 0.49
C HIS A 185 2.07 2.97 0.19
N TYR A 186 1.40 2.41 1.20
CA TYR A 186 0.45 1.30 1.02
C TYR A 186 -0.73 1.64 0.10
N LEU A 187 -1.21 2.89 0.11
CA LEU A 187 -2.30 3.30 -0.80
C LEU A 187 -1.82 3.33 -2.25
N TYR A 188 -0.52 3.48 -2.48
CA TYR A 188 0.10 3.56 -3.80
C TYR A 188 0.72 2.23 -4.27
N GLY A 189 0.42 1.12 -3.58
CA GLY A 189 0.93 -0.21 -3.92
C GLY A 189 2.44 -0.38 -3.73
N LEU A 190 3.05 0.49 -2.92
CA LEU A 190 4.47 0.47 -2.54
C LEU A 190 4.67 -0.32 -1.24
#